data_AF-A0A2V7HEW2-F1
#
_entry.id   AF-A0A2V7HEW2-F1
#
_cell.length_a   1.000
_cell.length_b   1.000
_cell.length_c   1.000
_cell.angle_alpha   90.00
_cell.angle_beta   90.00
_cell.angle_gamma   90.00
#
_symmetry.space_group_name_H-M   'P 1'
#
loop_
_entity.id
_entity.type
_entity.pdbx_description
1 polymer ?
#
loop_
_entity_poly.entity_id
_entity_poly.type
_entity_poly.pdbx_seq_one_letter_code
_entity_poly.pdbx_strand_id
1 'polypeptide(L)'
;MAKLWAIIKREYLERVRSKWFLIATFFGPIFFSAIIIVPAWLASRSKATTDVYNTTILDATGTGFGHRLAVNIAGDSTIPSRMPTVRVVAPNELTPAESVATHEVMRKEKTGYVVVNQQTLAGEAARYAGTNATSIADMAQIKNAIRETILASRLEQVGLDNRKMKEITFIPLDFSTERITERGRAGSGMASVLFGFAIGFLLYLSIVVYGQTIMSGVLEEKTTRVAEVVMSSVPTDTLLAGKVLGVGAVGLTQQILWIGTTYVLLKLRGPIMAKLGAPVVNFSLPDISLAAGILFLLFFLLGFIFYSSLYAAVGSSVNSESEARQAASPLMIMIVSTGVFIQPVLL
;
A
#
# COMPACT_ATOMS: atom_id res chain seq x y z
N MET A 1 44.51 13.04 -6.34
CA MET A 1 43.52 13.45 -5.32
C MET A 1 42.77 14.74 -5.68
N ALA A 2 43.43 15.88 -5.95
CA ALA A 2 42.73 17.14 -6.25
C ALA A 2 41.77 17.06 -7.47
N LYS A 3 42.19 16.38 -8.55
CA LYS A 3 41.36 16.17 -9.75
C LYS A 3 40.10 15.35 -9.46
N LEU A 4 40.22 14.26 -8.70
CA LEU A 4 39.08 13.42 -8.27
C LEU A 4 38.05 14.24 -7.50
N TRP A 5 38.50 15.01 -6.51
CA TRP A 5 37.63 15.86 -5.70
C TRP A 5 36.90 16.93 -6.54
N ALA A 6 37.58 17.53 -7.51
CA ALA A 6 36.97 18.50 -8.40
C ALA A 6 35.83 17.88 -9.24
N ILE A 7 36.02 16.64 -9.72
CA ILE A 7 35.00 15.90 -10.46
C ILE A 7 33.81 15.57 -9.55
N ILE A 8 34.06 15.00 -8.36
CA ILE A 8 33.01 14.70 -7.37
C ILE A 8 32.16 15.95 -7.08
N LYS A 9 32.82 17.08 -6.81
CA LYS A 9 32.15 18.34 -6.51
C LYS A 9 31.32 18.85 -7.69
N ARG A 10 31.82 18.74 -8.92
CA ARG A 10 31.08 19.10 -10.14
C ARG A 10 29.82 18.25 -10.26
N GLU A 11 29.98 16.93 -10.26
CA GLU A 11 28.89 15.97 -10.44
C GLU A 11 27.81 16.10 -9.35
N TYR A 12 28.22 16.40 -8.12
CA TYR A 12 27.31 16.69 -7.02
C TYR A 12 26.54 18.00 -7.22
N LEU A 13 27.26 19.11 -7.42
CA LEU A 13 26.65 20.44 -7.49
C LEU A 13 25.73 20.61 -8.69
N GLU A 14 26.08 20.03 -9.83
CA GLU A 14 25.26 20.07 -11.04
C GLU A 14 23.88 19.44 -10.81
N ARG A 15 23.84 18.33 -10.07
CA ARG A 15 22.59 17.63 -9.77
C ARG A 15 21.81 18.25 -8.62
N VAL A 16 22.46 18.58 -7.50
CA VAL A 16 21.79 19.17 -6.33
C VAL A 16 21.18 20.55 -6.64
N ARG A 17 21.79 21.31 -7.56
CA ARG A 17 21.24 22.62 -7.99
C ARG A 17 20.14 22.51 -9.03
N SER A 18 19.88 21.32 -9.56
CA SER A 18 18.80 21.14 -10.53
C SER A 18 17.43 21.31 -9.87
N LYS A 19 16.49 21.95 -10.58
CA LYS A 19 15.10 22.06 -10.12
C LYS A 19 14.48 20.69 -9.88
N TRP A 20 14.85 19.71 -10.72
CA TRP A 20 14.39 18.34 -10.60
C TRP A 20 14.83 17.66 -9.30
N PHE A 21 16.05 17.92 -8.84
CA PHE A 21 16.51 17.40 -7.54
C PHE A 21 15.66 17.93 -6.39
N LEU A 22 15.38 19.25 -6.36
CA LEU A 22 14.53 19.84 -5.34
C LEU A 22 13.11 19.24 -5.38
N ILE A 23 12.52 19.15 -6.57
CA ILE A 23 11.19 18.55 -6.76
C ILE A 23 11.18 17.10 -6.26
N ALA A 24 12.10 16.25 -6.72
CA ALA A 24 12.16 14.85 -6.32
C ALA A 24 12.40 14.67 -4.81
N THR A 25 13.25 15.52 -4.24
CA THR A 25 13.58 15.48 -2.81
C THR A 25 12.38 15.78 -1.92
N PHE A 26 11.56 16.79 -2.25
CA PHE A 26 10.36 17.10 -1.46
C PHE A 26 9.14 16.27 -1.85
N PHE A 27 9.03 15.89 -3.13
CA PHE A 27 7.91 15.09 -3.62
C PHE A 27 7.89 13.71 -2.96
N GLY A 28 9.03 13.03 -2.82
CA GLY A 28 9.08 11.69 -2.22
C GLY A 28 8.40 11.60 -0.86
N PRO A 29 8.84 12.34 0.18
CA PRO A 29 8.27 12.28 1.52
C PRO A 29 6.79 12.69 1.57
N ILE A 30 6.41 13.69 0.78
CA ILE A 30 5.01 14.13 0.66
C ILE A 30 4.17 13.01 0.04
N PHE A 31 4.66 12.38 -1.03
CA PHE A 31 4.00 11.28 -1.71
C PHE A 31 3.83 10.07 -0.79
N PHE A 32 4.87 9.66 -0.05
CA PHE A 32 4.75 8.59 0.95
C PHE A 32 3.78 8.94 2.08
N SER A 33 3.83 10.18 2.56
CA SER A 33 2.89 10.65 3.59
C SER A 33 1.45 10.64 3.07
N ALA A 34 1.23 11.02 1.81
CA ALA A 34 -0.08 10.96 1.17
C ALA A 34 -0.58 9.51 1.00
N ILE A 35 0.29 8.57 0.61
CA ILE A 35 -0.06 7.14 0.52
C ILE A 35 -0.50 6.58 1.88
N ILE A 36 0.05 7.07 2.98
CA ILE A 36 -0.35 6.62 4.33
C ILE A 36 -1.61 7.36 4.80
N ILE A 37 -1.65 8.68 4.64
CA ILE A 37 -2.69 9.55 5.20
C ILE A 37 -3.99 9.47 4.37
N VAL A 38 -3.92 9.50 3.04
CA VAL A 38 -5.11 9.61 2.18
C VAL A 38 -5.99 8.37 2.29
N PRO A 39 -5.50 7.12 2.21
CA PRO A 39 -6.35 5.94 2.40
C PRO A 39 -6.92 5.86 3.82
N ALA A 40 -6.15 6.23 4.85
CA ALA A 40 -6.64 6.29 6.22
C ALA A 40 -7.75 7.33 6.40
N TRP A 41 -7.57 8.52 5.81
CA TRP A 41 -8.56 9.59 5.77
C TRP A 41 -9.81 9.16 4.99
N LEU A 42 -9.63 8.54 3.82
CA LEU A 42 -10.72 8.04 2.98
C LEU A 42 -11.48 6.92 3.68
N ALA A 43 -10.78 5.98 4.32
CA ALA A 43 -11.39 4.91 5.12
C ALA A 43 -12.17 5.48 6.31
N SER A 44 -11.67 6.55 6.94
CA SER A 44 -12.39 7.21 8.04
C SER A 44 -13.64 7.98 7.61
N ARG A 45 -13.63 8.50 6.37
CA ARG A 45 -14.80 9.13 5.72
C ARG A 45 -15.74 8.09 5.14
N SER A 46 -15.22 6.94 4.75
CA SER A 46 -15.95 5.70 4.47
C SER A 46 -16.43 5.07 5.77
N LYS A 47 -17.17 5.83 6.58
CA LYS A 47 -18.18 5.22 7.45
C LYS A 47 -19.00 4.32 6.54
N ALA A 48 -19.10 3.03 6.90
CA ALA A 48 -19.91 1.99 6.25
C ALA A 48 -20.91 2.64 5.29
N THR A 49 -20.58 2.58 4.01
CA THR A 49 -21.20 3.39 2.98
C THR A 49 -22.71 3.31 3.18
N THR A 50 -23.38 4.46 3.25
CA THR A 50 -24.86 4.54 3.30
C THR A 50 -25.51 3.64 2.23
N ASP A 51 -24.73 3.25 1.22
CA ASP A 51 -25.01 2.35 0.13
C ASP A 51 -25.32 0.89 0.52
N VAL A 52 -24.73 0.30 1.59
CA VAL A 52 -25.04 -1.08 2.01
C VAL A 52 -26.49 -1.20 2.53
N TYR A 53 -27.01 -0.11 3.10
CA TYR A 53 -28.39 -0.06 3.58
C TYR A 53 -29.40 0.06 2.44
N ASN A 54 -28.99 0.51 1.25
CA ASN A 54 -29.83 0.57 0.05
C ASN A 54 -29.69 -0.70 -0.82
N THR A 55 -29.52 -1.85 -0.17
CA THR A 55 -29.47 -3.17 -0.79
C THR A 55 -30.82 -3.88 -0.63
N THR A 56 -31.21 -4.67 -1.64
CA THR A 56 -32.38 -5.55 -1.57
C THR A 56 -31.96 -6.97 -1.17
N ILE A 57 -32.59 -7.56 -0.16
CA ILE A 57 -32.33 -8.95 0.24
C ILE A 57 -33.45 -9.82 -0.37
N LEU A 58 -33.08 -10.72 -1.28
CA LEU A 58 -33.96 -11.74 -1.85
C LEU A 58 -33.89 -12.99 -0.97
N ASP A 59 -34.91 -13.18 -0.14
CA ASP A 59 -35.00 -14.29 0.80
C ASP A 59 -35.82 -15.45 0.24
N ALA A 60 -35.12 -16.48 -0.24
CA ALA A 60 -35.70 -17.74 -0.70
C ALA A 60 -35.62 -18.87 0.34
N THR A 61 -35.35 -18.53 1.61
CA THR A 61 -35.18 -19.51 2.69
C THR A 61 -36.49 -19.95 3.31
N GLY A 62 -37.52 -19.08 3.30
CA GLY A 62 -38.82 -19.33 3.94
C GLY A 62 -38.80 -19.30 5.48
N THR A 63 -37.69 -18.90 6.11
CA THR A 63 -37.49 -18.97 7.58
C THR A 63 -37.38 -17.60 8.25
N GLY A 64 -37.65 -16.51 7.52
CA GLY A 64 -37.44 -15.14 8.01
C GLY A 64 -35.95 -14.75 8.10
N PHE A 65 -35.06 -15.50 7.43
CA PHE A 65 -33.63 -15.26 7.44
C PHE A 65 -33.26 -13.87 6.90
N GLY A 66 -33.94 -13.41 5.85
CA GLY A 66 -33.70 -12.10 5.23
C GLY A 66 -33.95 -10.93 6.18
N HIS A 67 -34.95 -11.03 7.06
CA HIS A 67 -35.23 -10.00 8.07
C HIS A 67 -34.14 -9.94 9.13
N ARG A 68 -33.67 -11.10 9.62
CA ARG A 68 -32.55 -11.15 10.57
C ARG A 68 -31.26 -10.63 9.94
N LEU A 69 -31.01 -10.96 8.67
CA LEU A 69 -29.87 -10.46 7.93
C LEU A 69 -29.93 -8.95 7.75
N ALA A 70 -31.10 -8.39 7.42
CA ALA A 70 -31.29 -6.94 7.31
C ALA A 70 -30.94 -6.22 8.61
N VAL A 71 -31.35 -6.76 9.76
CA VAL A 71 -31.02 -6.21 11.08
C VAL A 71 -29.52 -6.29 11.37
N ASN A 72 -28.88 -7.42 11.11
CA ASN A 72 -27.43 -7.56 11.33
C ASN A 72 -26.61 -6.66 10.38
N ILE A 73 -27.08 -6.41 9.15
CA ILE A 73 -26.47 -5.44 8.24
C ILE A 73 -26.68 -4.00 8.73
N ALA A 74 -27.88 -3.68 9.22
CA ALA A 74 -28.25 -2.38 9.79
C ALA A 74 -27.43 -2.03 11.06
N GLY A 75 -27.03 -3.05 11.82
CA GLY A 75 -26.36 -2.90 13.12
C GLY A 75 -27.30 -2.26 14.15
N ASP A 76 -26.73 -1.48 15.08
CA ASP A 76 -27.46 -0.80 16.16
C ASP A 76 -28.19 0.49 15.70
N SER A 77 -28.39 0.64 14.39
CA SER A 77 -29.01 1.83 13.80
C SER A 77 -30.52 1.81 13.99
N THR A 78 -31.04 2.58 14.94
CA THR A 78 -32.48 2.81 15.18
C THR A 78 -33.17 3.69 14.12
N ILE A 79 -32.51 3.96 12.99
CA ILE A 79 -33.00 4.84 11.92
C ILE A 79 -33.68 3.99 10.83
N PRO A 80 -34.99 4.14 10.59
CA PRO A 80 -35.75 3.34 9.61
C PRO A 80 -35.21 3.41 8.17
N SER A 81 -34.56 4.52 7.79
CA SER A 81 -33.94 4.71 6.47
C SER A 81 -32.60 3.99 6.28
N ARG A 82 -32.14 3.19 7.26
CA ARG A 82 -30.90 2.41 7.21
C ARG A 82 -31.11 0.90 7.28
N MET A 83 -32.25 0.41 6.76
CA MET A 83 -32.50 -1.03 6.67
C MET A 83 -32.56 -1.50 5.21
N PRO A 84 -31.83 -2.56 4.84
CA PRO A 84 -32.00 -3.25 3.57
C PRO A 84 -33.46 -3.65 3.37
N THR A 85 -33.95 -3.53 2.14
CA THR A 85 -35.32 -3.94 1.80
C THR A 85 -35.38 -5.45 1.65
N VAL A 86 -36.18 -6.14 2.44
CA VAL A 86 -36.33 -7.61 2.34
C VAL A 86 -37.50 -7.95 1.44
N ARG A 87 -37.25 -8.81 0.45
CA ARG A 87 -38.28 -9.43 -0.40
C ARG A 87 -38.23 -10.92 -0.16
N VAL A 88 -39.30 -11.47 0.41
CA VAL A 88 -39.47 -12.91 0.55
C VAL A 88 -39.95 -13.45 -0.78
N VAL A 89 -39.22 -14.41 -1.34
CA VAL A 89 -39.46 -14.95 -2.68
C VAL A 89 -39.55 -16.46 -2.59
N ALA A 90 -40.51 -17.07 -3.27
CA ALA A 90 -40.57 -18.53 -3.33
C ALA A 90 -39.38 -19.08 -4.16
N PRO A 91 -38.86 -20.29 -3.88
CA PRO A 91 -37.68 -20.80 -4.59
C PRO A 91 -37.82 -20.86 -6.13
N ASN A 92 -39.03 -21.07 -6.63
CA ASN A 92 -39.39 -21.07 -8.05
C ASN A 92 -39.45 -19.66 -8.68
N GLU A 93 -39.58 -18.61 -7.87
CA GLU A 93 -39.69 -17.20 -8.30
C GLU A 93 -38.38 -16.43 -8.13
N LEU A 94 -37.32 -17.09 -7.68
CA LEU A 94 -36.03 -16.46 -7.40
C LEU A 94 -35.39 -15.85 -8.66
N THR A 95 -35.40 -16.57 -9.78
CA THR A 95 -34.81 -16.09 -11.05
C THR A 95 -35.53 -14.85 -11.60
N PRO A 96 -36.89 -14.80 -11.65
CA PRO A 96 -37.61 -13.56 -11.93
C PRO A 96 -37.27 -12.41 -10.96
N ALA A 97 -37.20 -12.69 -9.65
CA ALA A 97 -36.89 -11.68 -8.64
C ALA A 97 -35.46 -11.12 -8.75
N GLU A 98 -34.48 -11.96 -9.08
CA GLU A 98 -33.11 -11.54 -9.38
C GLU A 98 -33.06 -10.63 -10.61
N SER A 99 -33.86 -10.92 -11.64
CA SER A 99 -33.94 -10.09 -12.86
C SER A 99 -34.50 -8.70 -12.53
N VAL A 100 -35.56 -8.62 -11.73
CA VAL A 100 -36.13 -7.34 -11.25
C VAL A 100 -35.11 -6.57 -10.41
N ALA A 101 -34.47 -7.22 -9.45
CA ALA A 101 -33.45 -6.60 -8.60
C ALA A 101 -32.25 -6.09 -9.42
N THR A 102 -31.85 -6.83 -10.44
CA THR A 102 -30.79 -6.41 -11.38
C THR A 102 -31.18 -5.11 -12.10
N HIS A 103 -32.42 -5.00 -12.57
CA HIS A 103 -32.90 -3.77 -13.20
C HIS A 103 -32.95 -2.58 -12.23
N GLU A 104 -33.33 -2.79 -10.96
CA GLU A 104 -33.30 -1.75 -9.92
C GLU A 104 -31.88 -1.25 -9.65
N VAL A 105 -30.89 -2.15 -9.64
CA VAL A 105 -29.47 -1.77 -9.51
C VAL A 105 -28.99 -1.02 -10.77
N MET A 106 -29.35 -1.49 -11.96
CA MET A 106 -28.99 -0.82 -13.23
C MET A 106 -29.60 0.59 -13.34
N ARG A 107 -30.81 0.79 -12.80
CA ARG A 107 -31.48 2.09 -12.73
C ARG A 107 -30.98 2.99 -11.58
N LYS A 108 -30.03 2.50 -10.77
CA LYS A 108 -29.49 3.18 -9.58
C LYS A 108 -30.54 3.46 -8.50
N GLU A 109 -31.65 2.71 -8.50
CA GLU A 109 -32.68 2.77 -7.45
C GLU A 109 -32.18 2.04 -6.19
N LYS A 110 -31.38 0.98 -6.39
CA LYS A 110 -30.72 0.18 -5.35
C LYS A 110 -29.22 0.08 -5.61
N THR A 111 -28.43 -0.06 -4.56
CA THR A 111 -26.97 -0.26 -4.66
C THR A 111 -26.64 -1.68 -5.10
N GLY A 112 -27.41 -2.66 -4.62
CA GLY A 112 -27.16 -4.07 -4.85
C GLY A 112 -28.29 -4.94 -4.35
N TYR A 113 -28.14 -6.25 -4.55
CA TYR A 113 -28.98 -7.26 -3.94
C TYR A 113 -28.18 -8.46 -3.43
N VAL A 114 -28.67 -9.04 -2.33
CA VAL A 114 -28.14 -10.28 -1.74
C VAL A 114 -29.15 -11.38 -2.01
N VAL A 115 -28.68 -12.52 -2.51
CA VAL A 115 -29.49 -13.72 -2.70
C VAL A 115 -29.17 -14.71 -1.58
N VAL A 116 -30.20 -15.07 -0.81
CA VAL A 116 -30.09 -16.04 0.28
C VAL A 116 -31.08 -17.17 0.07
N ASN A 117 -30.59 -18.41 0.08
CA ASN A 117 -31.38 -19.61 -0.20
C ASN A 117 -31.03 -20.73 0.81
N GLN A 118 -31.52 -21.95 0.60
CA GLN A 118 -31.20 -23.07 1.49
C GLN A 118 -29.69 -23.41 1.55
N GLN A 119 -28.94 -23.20 0.46
CA GLN A 119 -27.47 -23.36 0.46
C GLN A 119 -26.79 -22.33 1.36
N THR A 120 -27.36 -21.12 1.45
CA THR A 120 -26.89 -20.10 2.40
C THR A 120 -27.12 -20.53 3.85
N LEU A 121 -28.28 -21.10 4.18
CA LEU A 121 -28.54 -21.66 5.51
C LEU A 121 -27.59 -22.82 5.86
N ALA A 122 -27.31 -23.67 4.87
CA ALA A 122 -26.32 -24.75 4.97
C ALA A 122 -24.87 -24.22 5.08
N GLY A 123 -24.64 -22.92 4.86
CA GLY A 123 -23.33 -22.29 4.95
C GLY A 123 -22.42 -22.56 3.74
N GLU A 124 -22.99 -23.03 2.64
CA GLU A 124 -22.26 -23.43 1.43
C GLU A 124 -22.00 -22.24 0.51
N ALA A 125 -23.03 -21.45 0.20
CA ALA A 125 -22.94 -20.36 -0.74
C ALA A 125 -23.94 -19.23 -0.46
N ALA A 126 -23.52 -17.99 -0.67
CA ALA A 126 -24.36 -16.80 -0.74
C ALA A 126 -23.88 -15.93 -1.90
N ARG A 127 -24.80 -15.22 -2.57
CA ARG A 127 -24.45 -14.38 -3.72
C ARG A 127 -24.81 -12.92 -3.45
N TYR A 128 -23.91 -12.04 -3.86
CA TYR A 128 -24.12 -10.60 -3.85
C TYR A 128 -23.88 -10.04 -5.26
N ALA A 129 -24.72 -9.10 -5.70
CA ALA A 129 -24.52 -8.35 -6.92
C ALA A 129 -24.88 -6.88 -6.68
N GLY A 130 -23.96 -5.97 -6.97
CA GLY A 130 -24.17 -4.54 -6.73
C GLY A 130 -23.07 -3.66 -7.30
N THR A 131 -23.34 -2.36 -7.38
CA THR A 131 -22.38 -1.35 -7.86
C THR A 131 -21.16 -1.22 -6.96
N ASN A 132 -21.29 -1.58 -5.68
CA ASN A 132 -20.22 -1.62 -4.68
C ASN A 132 -19.61 -3.02 -4.49
N ALA A 133 -19.81 -3.97 -5.41
CA ALA A 133 -19.23 -5.32 -5.30
C ALA A 133 -17.68 -5.32 -5.26
N THR A 134 -17.03 -4.24 -5.68
CA THR A 134 -15.57 -4.04 -5.59
C THR A 134 -15.11 -3.46 -4.24
N SER A 135 -16.04 -3.05 -3.37
CA SER A 135 -15.75 -2.52 -2.04
C SER A 135 -15.41 -3.65 -1.07
N ILE A 136 -14.13 -3.75 -0.67
CA ILE A 136 -13.65 -4.76 0.29
C ILE A 136 -14.38 -4.62 1.64
N ALA A 137 -14.60 -3.39 2.10
CA ALA A 137 -15.24 -3.11 3.37
C ALA A 137 -16.71 -3.55 3.38
N ASP A 138 -17.47 -3.19 2.34
CA ASP A 138 -18.89 -3.54 2.24
C ASP A 138 -19.07 -5.06 2.11
N MET A 139 -18.21 -5.73 1.33
CA MET A 139 -18.26 -7.19 1.16
C MET A 139 -17.90 -7.90 2.47
N ALA A 140 -16.95 -7.39 3.23
CA ALA A 140 -16.62 -7.91 4.56
C ALA A 140 -17.80 -7.74 5.53
N GLN A 141 -18.47 -6.59 5.54
CA GLN A 141 -19.65 -6.33 6.37
C GLN A 141 -20.80 -7.27 6.02
N ILE A 142 -21.19 -7.39 4.75
CA ILE A 142 -22.27 -8.28 4.30
C ILE A 142 -21.93 -9.74 4.64
N LYS A 143 -20.69 -10.17 4.39
CA LYS A 143 -20.24 -11.54 4.70
C LYS A 143 -20.30 -11.85 6.20
N ASN A 144 -19.86 -10.93 7.04
CA ASN A 144 -19.92 -11.10 8.49
C ASN A 144 -21.37 -11.14 8.99
N ALA A 145 -22.23 -10.25 8.48
CA ALA A 145 -23.67 -10.26 8.81
C ALA A 145 -24.36 -11.57 8.38
N ILE A 146 -24.03 -12.13 7.21
CA ILE A 146 -24.53 -13.45 6.77
C ILE A 146 -24.07 -14.55 7.74
N ARG A 147 -22.78 -14.58 8.09
CA ARG A 147 -22.22 -15.57 9.02
C ARG A 147 -22.88 -15.51 10.40
N GLU A 148 -23.04 -14.31 10.94
CA GLU A 148 -23.72 -14.09 12.22
C GLU A 148 -25.19 -14.55 12.16
N THR A 149 -25.86 -14.29 11.05
CA THR A 149 -27.26 -14.72 10.85
C THR A 149 -27.38 -16.25 10.73
N ILE A 150 -26.46 -16.91 10.02
CA ILE A 150 -26.42 -18.39 9.93
C ILE A 150 -26.17 -18.99 11.31
N LEU A 151 -25.19 -18.46 12.05
CA LEU A 151 -24.87 -18.92 13.40
C LEU A 151 -26.09 -18.78 14.31
N ALA A 152 -26.70 -17.58 14.35
CA ALA A 152 -27.93 -17.31 15.09
C ALA A 152 -29.06 -18.30 14.73
N SER A 153 -29.26 -18.57 13.44
CA SER A 153 -30.29 -19.50 12.98
C SER A 153 -30.01 -20.96 13.37
N ARG A 154 -28.75 -21.39 13.39
CA ARG A 154 -28.37 -22.74 13.83
C ARG A 154 -28.50 -22.92 15.33
N LEU A 155 -28.18 -21.89 16.10
CA LEU A 155 -28.31 -21.92 17.56
C LEU A 155 -29.77 -22.01 18.00
N GLU A 156 -30.66 -21.28 17.32
CA GLU A 156 -32.12 -21.39 17.53
C GLU A 156 -32.63 -22.82 17.27
N GLN A 157 -32.14 -23.49 16.21
CA GLN A 157 -32.52 -24.88 15.91
C GLN A 157 -32.09 -25.88 16.99
N VAL A 158 -31.04 -25.55 17.75
CA VAL A 158 -30.54 -26.38 18.86
C VAL A 158 -31.21 -25.99 20.20
N GLY A 159 -32.15 -25.05 20.19
CA GLY A 159 -32.94 -24.66 21.37
C GLY A 159 -32.19 -23.74 22.35
N LEU A 160 -31.12 -23.09 21.92
CA LEU A 160 -30.33 -22.18 22.75
C LEU A 160 -30.81 -20.73 22.55
N ASP A 161 -31.09 -20.03 23.65
CA ASP A 161 -31.61 -18.65 23.64
C ASP A 161 -30.56 -17.66 23.09
N ASN A 162 -30.88 -17.11 21.91
CA ASN A 162 -30.02 -16.27 21.08
C ASN A 162 -29.54 -14.98 21.79
N ARG A 163 -30.29 -14.49 22.79
CA ARG A 163 -29.95 -13.29 23.57
C ARG A 163 -28.84 -13.53 24.58
N LYS A 164 -28.95 -14.58 25.39
CA LYS A 164 -27.91 -14.93 26.40
C LYS A 164 -26.60 -15.34 25.74
N MET A 165 -26.66 -15.90 24.53
CA MET A 165 -25.44 -16.32 23.83
C MET A 165 -24.75 -15.19 23.07
N LYS A 166 -25.48 -14.18 22.55
CA LYS A 166 -24.84 -12.97 22.00
C LYS A 166 -23.99 -12.25 23.06
N GLU A 167 -24.44 -12.23 24.32
CA GLU A 167 -23.68 -11.65 25.44
C GLU A 167 -22.41 -12.46 25.81
N ILE A 168 -22.41 -13.78 25.57
CA ILE A 168 -21.30 -14.68 25.98
C ILE A 168 -20.32 -14.93 24.82
N THR A 169 -20.79 -14.97 23.57
CA THR A 169 -19.99 -15.38 22.40
C THR A 169 -19.46 -14.19 21.59
N PHE A 170 -20.12 -13.04 21.61
CA PHE A 170 -19.70 -11.84 20.87
C PHE A 170 -19.24 -10.75 21.84
N ILE A 171 -18.16 -11.01 22.55
CA ILE A 171 -17.39 -9.94 23.17
C ILE A 171 -16.59 -9.29 22.02
N PRO A 172 -16.83 -8.01 21.67
CA PRO A 172 -15.99 -7.31 20.72
C PRO A 172 -14.58 -7.21 21.31
N LEU A 173 -13.74 -8.20 21.00
CA LEU A 173 -12.37 -8.24 21.46
C LEU A 173 -11.58 -7.29 20.56
N ASP A 174 -11.19 -6.14 21.10
CA ASP A 174 -10.20 -5.28 20.48
C ASP A 174 -8.84 -5.99 20.54
N PHE A 175 -8.60 -6.85 19.55
CA PHE A 175 -7.39 -7.67 19.47
C PHE A 175 -6.25 -6.80 18.91
N SER A 176 -5.60 -6.05 19.79
CA SER A 176 -4.41 -5.28 19.46
C SER A 176 -3.18 -6.19 19.40
N THR A 177 -2.67 -6.44 18.20
CA THR A 177 -1.41 -7.18 18.02
C THR A 177 -0.21 -6.26 18.20
N GLU A 178 0.63 -6.53 19.18
CA GLU A 178 1.91 -5.82 19.41
C GLU A 178 3.09 -6.75 19.15
N ARG A 179 4.16 -6.24 18.53
CA ARG A 179 5.37 -7.03 18.29
C ARG A 179 6.30 -6.92 19.51
N ILE A 180 6.72 -8.02 20.11
CA ILE A 180 7.72 -7.98 21.18
C ILE A 180 9.12 -7.94 20.54
N THR A 181 9.95 -7.00 20.96
CA THR A 181 11.36 -6.87 20.57
C THR A 181 12.24 -6.95 21.82
N GLU A 182 13.56 -7.12 21.63
CA GLU A 182 14.54 -7.09 22.73
C GLU A 182 14.51 -5.76 23.53
N ARG A 183 14.00 -4.68 22.94
CA ARG A 183 13.85 -3.36 23.59
C ARG A 183 12.47 -3.12 24.20
N GLY A 184 11.59 -4.13 24.18
CA GLY A 184 10.22 -4.05 24.70
C GLY A 184 9.15 -4.23 23.64
N ARG A 185 7.91 -3.86 23.97
CA ARG A 185 6.76 -3.93 23.05
C ARG A 185 6.88 -2.83 21.99
N ALA A 186 6.96 -3.25 20.74
CA ALA A 186 6.91 -2.39 19.55
C ALA A 186 5.51 -2.44 18.93
N GLY A 187 5.22 -1.46 18.05
CA GLY A 187 3.94 -1.32 17.36
C GLY A 187 3.48 -2.55 16.58
N SER A 188 2.36 -2.43 15.86
CA SER A 188 1.72 -3.61 15.28
C SER A 188 2.61 -4.36 14.28
N GLY A 189 2.51 -5.69 14.27
CA GLY A 189 3.30 -6.54 13.37
C GLY A 189 3.07 -6.18 11.90
N MET A 190 1.82 -5.91 11.51
CA MET A 190 1.45 -5.48 10.16
C MET A 190 2.03 -4.11 9.81
N ALA A 191 2.02 -3.14 10.74
CA ALA A 191 2.65 -1.83 10.51
C ALA A 191 4.17 -1.97 10.30
N SER A 192 4.81 -2.88 11.04
CA SER A 192 6.24 -3.17 10.90
C SER A 192 6.59 -3.78 9.53
N VAL A 193 5.76 -4.70 9.04
CA VAL A 193 5.93 -5.32 7.71
C VAL A 193 5.75 -4.28 6.60
N LEU A 194 4.68 -3.49 6.65
CA LEU A 194 4.44 -2.42 5.65
C LEU A 194 5.56 -1.38 5.65
N PHE A 195 6.08 -1.04 6.83
CA PHE A 195 7.18 -0.11 6.97
C PHE A 195 8.49 -0.67 6.39
N GLY A 196 8.83 -1.93 6.68
CA GLY A 196 9.99 -2.61 6.11
C GLY A 196 9.92 -2.71 4.58
N PHE A 197 8.74 -3.04 4.04
CA PHE A 197 8.49 -3.05 2.61
C PHE A 197 8.69 -1.66 1.97
N ALA A 198 8.13 -0.60 2.59
CA ALA A 198 8.29 0.77 2.10
C ALA A 198 9.76 1.21 2.07
N ILE A 199 10.55 0.86 3.09
CA ILE A 199 12.00 1.11 3.13
C ILE A 199 12.74 0.35 2.03
N GLY A 200 12.45 -0.94 1.84
CA GLY A 200 13.07 -1.74 0.78
C GLY A 200 12.74 -1.22 -0.62
N PHE A 201 11.47 -0.84 -0.83
CA PHE A 201 11.02 -0.24 -2.07
C PHE A 201 11.68 1.12 -2.35
N LEU A 202 11.90 1.92 -1.31
CA LEU A 202 12.65 3.18 -1.38
C LEU A 202 14.11 2.98 -1.80
N LEU A 203 14.80 1.97 -1.25
CA LEU A 203 16.15 1.60 -1.67
C LEU A 203 16.18 1.16 -3.13
N TYR A 204 15.23 0.29 -3.50
CA TYR A 204 15.05 -0.16 -4.88
C TYR A 204 14.93 1.02 -5.85
N LEU A 205 13.98 1.93 -5.61
CA LEU A 205 13.76 3.09 -6.45
C LEU A 205 15.02 3.97 -6.55
N SER A 206 15.67 4.22 -5.40
CA SER A 206 16.85 5.08 -5.36
C SER A 206 18.01 4.49 -6.16
N ILE A 207 18.29 3.20 -5.99
CA ILE A 207 19.35 2.49 -6.71
C ILE A 207 19.08 2.50 -8.22
N VAL A 208 17.84 2.23 -8.64
CA VAL A 208 17.49 2.21 -10.07
C VAL A 208 17.63 3.60 -10.70
N VAL A 209 17.09 4.63 -10.05
CA VAL A 209 17.13 6.01 -10.57
C VAL A 209 18.58 6.52 -10.70
N TYR A 210 19.39 6.34 -9.66
CA TYR A 210 20.79 6.80 -9.72
C TYR A 210 21.65 5.89 -10.60
N GLY A 211 21.36 4.59 -10.67
CA GLY A 211 22.00 3.66 -11.59
C GLY A 211 21.79 4.09 -13.05
N GLN A 212 20.56 4.42 -13.43
CA GLN A 212 20.27 4.97 -14.76
C GLN A 212 21.01 6.30 -15.01
N THR A 213 21.09 7.16 -14.00
CA THR A 213 21.83 8.43 -14.10
C THR A 213 23.31 8.21 -14.38
N ILE A 214 23.93 7.20 -13.73
CA ILE A 214 25.32 6.82 -14.00
C ILE A 214 25.46 6.27 -15.42
N MET A 215 24.59 5.34 -15.82
CA MET A 215 24.62 4.74 -17.15
C MET A 215 24.54 5.78 -18.27
N SER A 216 23.53 6.66 -18.22
CA SER A 216 23.38 7.75 -19.18
C SER A 216 24.56 8.71 -19.14
N GLY A 217 25.07 9.03 -17.95
CA GLY A 217 26.22 9.91 -17.78
C GLY A 217 27.53 9.36 -18.35
N VAL A 218 27.74 8.03 -18.33
CA VAL A 218 28.90 7.38 -18.98
C VAL A 218 28.74 7.38 -20.50
N LEU A 219 27.53 7.12 -20.99
CA LEU A 219 27.24 7.15 -22.42
C LEU A 219 27.42 8.55 -23.02
N GLU A 220 26.96 9.59 -22.32
CA GLU A 220 27.15 10.99 -22.72
C GLU A 220 28.63 11.37 -22.79
N GLU A 221 29.45 10.89 -21.85
CA GLU A 221 30.89 11.13 -21.86
C GLU A 221 31.62 10.44 -23.01
N LYS A 222 31.12 9.28 -23.44
CA LYS A 222 31.67 8.57 -24.61
C LYS A 222 31.30 9.25 -25.94
N THR A 223 30.15 9.92 -25.99
CA THR A 223 29.55 10.42 -27.24
C THR A 223 29.77 11.92 -27.48
N THR A 224 30.18 12.69 -26.47
CA THR A 224 30.33 14.15 -26.57
C THR A 224 31.78 14.62 -26.71
N ARG A 225 32.04 15.55 -27.65
CA ARG A 225 33.38 16.13 -27.89
C ARG A 225 33.96 16.86 -26.66
N VAL A 226 33.10 17.45 -25.83
CA VAL A 226 33.53 18.14 -24.61
C VAL A 226 34.10 17.14 -23.59
N ALA A 227 33.53 15.94 -23.50
CA ALA A 227 34.02 14.90 -22.61
C ALA A 227 35.34 14.28 -23.09
N GLU A 228 35.58 14.20 -24.41
CA GLU A 228 36.85 13.76 -25.00
C GLU A 228 38.03 14.65 -24.55
N VAL A 229 37.83 15.97 -24.50
CA VAL A 229 38.81 16.94 -24.00
C VAL A 229 39.07 16.78 -22.48
N VAL A 230 38.06 16.38 -21.72
CA VAL A 230 38.19 16.14 -20.28
C VAL A 230 38.91 14.81 -20.00
N MET A 231 38.61 13.76 -20.76
CA MET A 231 39.29 12.45 -20.66
C MET A 231 40.75 12.52 -21.10
N SER A 232 41.11 13.37 -22.06
CA SER A 232 42.52 13.57 -22.42
C SER A 232 43.34 14.25 -21.31
N SER A 233 42.66 14.90 -20.36
CA SER A 233 43.28 15.67 -19.26
C SER A 233 43.29 14.91 -17.92
N VAL A 234 42.47 13.85 -17.78
CA VAL A 234 42.29 13.09 -16.54
C VAL A 234 42.08 11.60 -16.84
N PRO A 235 42.76 10.68 -16.13
CA PRO A 235 42.54 9.24 -16.26
C PRO A 235 41.07 8.81 -16.13
N THR A 236 40.64 7.84 -16.95
CA THR A 236 39.26 7.34 -17.05
C THR A 236 38.72 6.74 -15.75
N ASP A 237 39.58 6.05 -14.99
CA ASP A 237 39.28 5.48 -13.68
C ASP A 237 38.91 6.57 -12.65
N THR A 238 39.64 7.69 -12.67
CA THR A 238 39.39 8.85 -11.80
C THR A 238 38.08 9.55 -12.18
N LEU A 239 37.76 9.58 -13.47
CA LEU A 239 36.55 10.20 -13.98
C LEU A 239 35.31 9.37 -13.61
N LEU A 240 35.36 8.05 -13.82
CA LEU A 240 34.29 7.12 -13.41
C LEU A 240 34.10 7.11 -11.89
N ALA A 241 35.19 7.01 -11.12
CA ALA A 241 35.12 7.07 -9.65
C ALA A 241 34.53 8.40 -9.18
N GLY A 242 34.94 9.51 -9.79
CA GLY A 242 34.40 10.83 -9.47
C GLY A 242 32.90 10.94 -9.75
N LYS A 243 32.43 10.36 -10.87
CA LYS A 243 31.01 10.30 -11.22
C LYS A 243 30.21 9.45 -10.25
N VAL A 244 30.64 8.22 -9.99
CA VAL A 244 29.96 7.32 -9.05
C VAL A 244 29.87 7.93 -7.66
N LEU A 245 30.98 8.47 -7.13
CA LEU A 245 31.00 9.10 -5.81
C LEU A 245 30.17 10.40 -5.77
N GLY A 246 30.21 11.22 -6.83
CA GLY A 246 29.43 12.45 -6.94
C GLY A 246 27.91 12.18 -6.94
N VAL A 247 27.45 11.26 -7.79
CA VAL A 247 26.03 10.85 -7.84
C VAL A 247 25.63 10.13 -6.56
N GLY A 248 26.51 9.29 -6.00
CA GLY A 248 26.27 8.62 -4.72
C GLY A 248 26.06 9.62 -3.59
N ALA A 249 26.86 10.69 -3.53
CA ALA A 249 26.71 11.76 -2.55
C ALA A 249 25.38 12.53 -2.72
N VAL A 250 24.90 12.73 -3.95
CA VAL A 250 23.58 13.30 -4.23
C VAL A 250 22.49 12.39 -3.66
N GLY A 251 22.58 11.08 -3.93
CA GLY A 251 21.65 10.09 -3.39
C GLY A 251 21.63 10.01 -1.88
N LEU A 252 22.81 10.02 -1.24
CA LEU A 252 22.93 10.09 0.21
C LEU A 252 22.27 11.35 0.79
N THR A 253 22.47 12.51 0.15
CA THR A 253 21.85 13.77 0.59
C THR A 253 20.33 13.67 0.53
N GLN A 254 19.79 13.18 -0.60
CA GLN A 254 18.36 12.99 -0.77
C GLN A 254 17.80 12.00 0.27
N GLN A 255 18.54 10.93 0.53
CA GLN A 255 18.12 9.90 1.47
C GLN A 255 18.09 10.39 2.93
N ILE A 256 19.06 11.21 3.34
CA ILE A 256 19.08 11.87 4.65
C ILE A 256 17.88 12.83 4.77
N LEU A 257 17.61 13.63 3.72
CA LEU A 257 16.47 14.55 3.70
C LEU A 257 15.14 13.79 3.77
N TRP A 258 15.01 12.66 3.08
CA TRP A 258 13.81 11.81 3.14
C TRP A 258 13.57 11.21 4.52
N ILE A 259 14.62 10.70 5.18
CA ILE A 259 14.52 10.18 6.54
C ILE A 259 14.09 11.30 7.50
N GLY A 260 14.76 12.45 7.44
CA GLY A 260 14.47 13.58 8.32
C GLY A 260 13.05 14.15 8.13
N THR A 261 12.64 14.37 6.89
CA THR A 261 11.29 14.90 6.58
C THR A 261 10.19 13.89 6.91
N THR A 262 10.37 12.60 6.62
CA THR A 262 9.42 11.56 7.01
C THR A 262 9.27 11.49 8.52
N TYR A 263 10.38 11.53 9.27
CA TYR A 263 10.35 11.56 10.73
C TYR A 263 9.54 12.77 11.27
N VAL A 264 9.74 13.95 10.68
CA VAL A 264 8.99 15.17 11.05
C VAL A 264 7.52 15.05 10.69
N LEU A 265 7.18 14.60 9.48
CA LEU A 265 5.79 14.44 9.02
C LEU A 265 5.01 13.43 9.86
N LEU A 266 5.65 12.35 10.29
CA LEU A 266 5.04 11.34 11.16
C LEU A 266 4.78 11.89 12.58
N LYS A 267 5.61 12.80 13.11
CA LYS A 267 5.31 13.51 14.36
C LYS A 267 4.16 14.52 14.20
N LEU A 268 4.09 15.18 13.05
CA LEU A 268 3.04 16.16 12.74
C LEU A 268 1.71 15.52 12.29
N ARG A 269 1.65 14.19 12.13
CA ARG A 269 0.46 13.47 11.63
C ARG A 269 -0.80 13.75 12.46
N GLY A 270 -0.69 13.78 13.78
CA GLY A 270 -1.83 13.98 14.69
C GLY A 270 -2.48 15.35 14.47
N PRO A 271 -1.69 16.44 14.56
CA PRO A 271 -2.16 17.79 14.22
C PRO A 271 -2.73 17.92 12.80
N ILE A 272 -2.10 17.29 11.80
CA ILE A 272 -2.58 17.32 10.41
C ILE A 272 -3.93 16.63 10.29
N MET A 273 -4.08 15.43 10.84
CA MET A 273 -5.34 14.66 10.81
C MET A 273 -6.46 15.36 11.58
N ALA A 274 -6.15 15.96 12.73
CA ALA A 274 -7.10 16.76 13.51
C ALA A 274 -7.63 17.95 12.70
N LYS A 275 -6.76 18.68 11.99
CA LYS A 275 -7.17 19.78 11.11
C LYS A 275 -8.02 19.31 9.92
N LEU A 276 -7.82 18.08 9.44
CA LEU A 276 -8.60 17.47 8.37
C LEU A 276 -9.94 16.86 8.83
N GLY A 277 -10.23 16.93 10.15
CA GLY A 277 -11.45 16.40 10.74
C GLY A 277 -11.59 14.88 10.61
N ALA A 278 -10.48 14.16 10.51
CA ALA A 278 -10.46 12.70 10.44
C ALA A 278 -9.99 12.11 11.77
N PRO A 279 -10.60 11.01 12.23
CA PRO A 279 -10.12 10.28 13.40
C PRO A 279 -8.66 9.87 13.19
N VAL A 280 -7.84 10.09 14.21
CA VAL A 280 -6.44 9.67 14.19
C VAL A 280 -6.44 8.14 14.24
N VAL A 281 -6.12 7.51 13.12
CA VAL A 281 -5.86 6.07 13.11
C VAL A 281 -4.62 5.85 13.99
N ASN A 282 -4.76 5.02 15.03
CA ASN A 282 -3.68 4.63 15.92
C ASN A 282 -2.69 3.70 15.19
N PHE A 283 -1.97 4.25 14.20
CA PHE A 283 -0.89 3.56 13.53
C PHE A 283 0.35 3.67 14.41
N SER A 284 0.59 2.70 15.28
CA SER A 284 1.82 2.64 16.07
C SER A 284 2.98 2.29 15.14
N LEU A 285 3.80 3.27 14.81
CA LEU A 285 4.99 3.06 13.99
C LEU A 285 6.02 2.23 14.75
N PRO A 286 6.82 1.42 14.05
CA PRO A 286 7.99 0.81 14.64
C PRO A 286 8.95 1.88 15.14
N ASP A 287 9.54 1.68 16.32
CA ASP A 287 10.62 2.55 16.79
C ASP A 287 11.84 2.39 15.90
N ILE A 288 12.11 3.42 15.09
CA ILE A 288 13.29 3.46 14.23
C ILE A 288 14.48 3.84 15.11
N SER A 289 15.28 2.84 15.47
CA SER A 289 16.55 3.12 16.16
C SER A 289 17.53 3.84 15.24
N LEU A 290 18.37 4.71 15.81
CA LEU A 290 19.45 5.38 15.06
C LEU A 290 20.33 4.36 14.32
N ALA A 291 20.59 3.20 14.94
CA ALA A 291 21.33 2.10 14.34
C ALA A 291 20.65 1.56 13.06
N ALA A 292 19.31 1.46 13.03
CA ALA A 292 18.59 1.05 11.82
C ALA A 292 18.73 2.08 10.70
N GLY A 293 18.69 3.37 11.02
CA GLY A 293 18.94 4.45 10.06
C GLY A 293 20.36 4.41 9.48
N ILE A 294 21.37 4.18 10.33
CA ILE A 294 22.77 4.01 9.90
C ILE A 294 22.92 2.77 9.02
N LEU A 295 22.37 1.64 9.44
CA LEU A 295 22.41 0.38 8.69
C LEU A 295 21.74 0.54 7.31
N PHE A 296 20.63 1.25 7.25
CA PHE A 296 19.95 1.57 6.02
C PHE A 296 20.82 2.43 5.07
N LEU A 297 21.49 3.46 5.59
CA LEU A 297 22.43 4.26 4.78
C LEU A 297 23.63 3.44 4.31
N LEU A 298 24.11 2.50 5.13
CA LEU A 298 25.16 1.57 4.76
C LEU A 298 24.72 0.63 3.63
N PHE A 299 23.52 0.04 3.73
CA PHE A 299 22.96 -0.79 2.67
C PHE A 299 22.71 0.00 1.38
N PHE A 300 22.25 1.25 1.50
CA PHE A 300 22.17 2.14 0.35
C PHE A 300 23.54 2.33 -0.30
N LEU A 301 24.59 2.64 0.48
CA LEU A 301 25.92 2.88 -0.06
C LEU A 301 26.48 1.63 -0.76
N LEU A 302 26.38 0.47 -0.12
CA LEU A 302 26.86 -0.80 -0.66
C LEU A 302 26.10 -1.21 -1.92
N GLY A 303 24.76 -1.18 -1.86
CA GLY A 303 23.91 -1.46 -3.01
C GLY A 303 24.14 -0.47 -4.14
N PHE A 304 24.25 0.82 -3.83
CA PHE A 304 24.54 1.85 -4.83
C PHE A 304 25.88 1.62 -5.51
N ILE A 305 26.97 1.39 -4.77
CA ILE A 305 28.30 1.14 -5.39
C ILE A 305 28.24 -0.11 -6.27
N PHE A 306 27.63 -1.19 -5.79
CA PHE A 306 27.52 -2.44 -6.54
C PHE A 306 26.73 -2.24 -7.84
N TYR A 307 25.50 -1.72 -7.76
CA TYR A 307 24.64 -1.56 -8.93
C TYR A 307 25.13 -0.45 -9.86
N SER A 308 25.66 0.66 -9.34
CA SER A 308 26.24 1.73 -10.17
C SER A 308 27.43 1.23 -11.00
N SER A 309 28.23 0.29 -10.48
CA SER A 309 29.30 -0.33 -11.26
C SER A 309 28.76 -1.15 -12.44
N LEU A 310 27.66 -1.89 -12.25
CA LEU A 310 26.98 -2.64 -13.31
C LEU A 310 26.35 -1.69 -14.34
N TYR A 311 25.68 -0.63 -13.89
CA TYR A 311 25.12 0.39 -14.77
C TYR A 311 26.20 1.15 -15.55
N ALA A 312 27.34 1.44 -14.93
CA ALA A 312 28.50 2.03 -15.62
C ALA A 312 29.06 1.08 -16.68
N ALA A 313 29.15 -0.23 -16.38
CA ALA A 313 29.58 -1.24 -17.34
C ALA A 313 28.63 -1.29 -18.55
N VAL A 314 27.31 -1.28 -18.33
CA VAL A 314 26.30 -1.17 -19.39
C VAL A 314 26.46 0.12 -20.21
N GLY A 315 26.62 1.27 -19.55
CA GLY A 315 26.81 2.55 -20.22
C GLY A 315 28.08 2.60 -21.09
N SER A 316 29.12 1.87 -20.70
CA SER A 316 30.38 1.79 -21.45
C SER A 316 30.31 0.85 -22.67
N SER A 317 29.48 -0.20 -22.62
CA SER A 317 29.41 -1.26 -23.64
C SER A 317 28.54 -0.91 -24.84
N VAL A 318 27.67 0.09 -24.71
CA VAL A 318 26.69 0.50 -25.73
C VAL A 318 27.06 1.82 -26.39
N ASN A 319 26.36 2.18 -27.47
CA ASN A 319 26.60 3.42 -28.21
C ASN A 319 25.38 4.33 -28.30
N SER A 320 24.20 3.89 -27.85
CA SER A 320 22.97 4.70 -27.82
C SER A 320 22.19 4.53 -26.52
N GLU A 321 21.35 5.52 -26.18
CA GLU A 321 20.51 5.46 -24.99
C GLU A 321 19.49 4.32 -25.07
N SER A 322 18.97 4.04 -26.26
CA SER A 322 18.00 2.96 -26.46
C SER A 322 18.61 1.60 -26.16
N GLU A 323 19.81 1.34 -26.67
CA GLU A 323 20.58 0.12 -26.37
C GLU A 323 20.92 0.04 -24.88
N ALA A 324 21.35 1.14 -24.26
CA ALA A 324 21.67 1.19 -22.84
C ALA A 324 20.49 0.78 -21.97
N ARG A 325 19.29 1.31 -22.24
CA ARG A 325 18.07 0.96 -21.50
C ARG A 325 17.70 -0.52 -21.68
N GLN A 326 17.87 -1.06 -22.89
CA GLN A 326 17.60 -2.48 -23.14
C GLN A 326 18.62 -3.38 -22.43
N ALA A 327 19.91 -3.03 -22.49
CA ALA A 327 20.99 -3.74 -21.81
C ALA A 327 20.92 -3.65 -20.28
N ALA A 328 20.27 -2.61 -19.73
CA ALA A 328 20.00 -2.47 -18.31
C ALA A 328 18.80 -3.30 -17.81
N SER A 329 17.99 -3.88 -18.70
CA SER A 329 16.81 -4.66 -18.28
C SER A 329 17.12 -5.87 -17.38
N PRO A 330 18.21 -6.64 -17.57
CA PRO A 330 18.55 -7.74 -16.66
C PRO A 330 18.95 -7.24 -15.27
N LEU A 331 19.58 -6.06 -15.19
CA LEU A 331 19.95 -5.44 -13.91
C LEU A 331 18.68 -5.11 -13.11
N MET A 332 17.62 -4.62 -13.76
CA MET A 332 16.34 -4.39 -13.09
C MET A 332 15.76 -5.66 -12.50
N ILE A 333 15.77 -6.77 -13.25
CA ILE A 333 15.29 -8.07 -12.75
C ILE A 333 16.10 -8.52 -11.53
N MET A 334 17.42 -8.32 -11.54
CA MET A 334 18.30 -8.68 -10.43
C MET A 334 18.02 -7.85 -9.16
N ILE A 335 17.73 -6.56 -9.32
CA ILE A 335 17.34 -5.71 -8.17
C ILE A 335 15.96 -6.15 -7.66
N VAL A 336 14.98 -6.36 -8.56
CA VAL A 336 13.60 -6.73 -8.19
C VAL A 336 13.54 -8.10 -7.52
N SER A 337 14.33 -9.08 -7.98
CA SER A 337 14.35 -10.42 -7.39
C SER A 337 14.74 -10.39 -5.91
N THR A 338 15.61 -9.45 -5.52
CA THR A 338 15.97 -9.21 -4.11
C THR A 338 14.74 -8.87 -3.26
N GLY A 339 13.75 -8.15 -3.83
CA GLY A 339 12.49 -7.83 -3.17
C GLY A 339 11.57 -9.04 -2.96
N VAL A 340 11.65 -10.07 -3.81
CA VAL A 340 10.88 -11.32 -3.63
C VAL A 340 11.40 -12.09 -2.41
N PHE A 341 12.71 -12.03 -2.15
CA PHE A 341 13.35 -12.67 -0.99
C PHE A 341 13.13 -11.92 0.34
N ILE A 342 12.47 -10.76 0.34
CA ILE A 342 12.14 -10.04 1.58
C ILE A 342 11.04 -10.77 2.37
N GLN A 343 10.10 -11.44 1.70
CA GLN A 343 8.93 -12.02 2.36
C GLN A 343 9.26 -13.12 3.39
N PRO A 344 10.19 -14.07 3.12
CA PRO A 344 10.59 -15.08 4.10
C PRO A 344 11.37 -14.52 5.29
N VAL A 345 11.96 -13.34 5.17
CA VAL A 345 12.75 -12.69 6.25
C VAL A 345 11.85 -11.86 7.17
N LEU A 346 10.68 -11.45 6.69
CA LEU A 346 9.69 -10.67 7.46
C LEU A 346 8.67 -11.52 8.22
N LEU A 347 8.61 -12.84 7.96
CA LEU A 347 7.74 -13.82 8.63
C LEU A 347 8.47 -14.47 9.82
#